data_AF-A0A0T7SBM1-F1
#
_entry.id   AF-A0A0T7SBM1-F1
#
_cell.length_a   1.000
_cell.length_b   1.000
_cell.length_c   1.000
_cell.angle_alpha   90.00
_cell.angle_beta   90.00
_cell.angle_gamma   90.00
#
_symmetry.space_group_name_H-M   'P 1'
#
loop_
_entity.id
_entity.type
_entity.pdbx_description
1 polymer ?
#
loop_
_entity_poly.entity_id
_entity_poly.type
_entity_poly.pdbx_seq_one_letter_code
_entity_poly.pdbx_strand_id
1 'polypeptide(L)'
;MNYSVIQLAREQLNVFENDYQVLVKKINLSLFTLTKTNLSTEEKEKVWSGLLEYTKNIIRKVEELLEKLEGVRFSLNEVVLHEEKDNLIQEYHLLIKKLREEKETILRQKEKKKMIVTPLRKKAVKIGYCYFCDISIATDFPYKLKVEEQNTLGIEIVEGAAFCSQECLLNYCKEYKNREKMRQEEEKRNKEKIARDRQMITEIQGQIASLTARINRLEQRERELELLPEGDQVERPENDGFWRRLGQKLGLVKKPSPLSRLERVRKLKGELSIQLEKTGEKLQKSLIMLSLDEQKEEERKRLEKKILLEKNKLTAKEKEVIDE
;
A
#
# COMPACT_ATOMS: atom_id res chain seq x y z
N MET A 1 6.87 29.24 -38.64
CA MET A 1 6.77 27.79 -38.31
C MET A 1 7.55 27.41 -37.06
N ASN A 2 8.72 28.00 -36.76
CA ASN A 2 9.53 27.55 -35.61
C ASN A 2 8.93 27.91 -34.23
N TYR A 3 8.27 29.07 -34.10
CA TYR A 3 7.60 29.47 -32.85
C TYR A 3 6.48 28.50 -32.41
N SER A 4 5.69 27.99 -33.36
CA SER A 4 4.64 27.01 -33.06
C SER A 4 5.19 25.66 -32.58
N VAL A 5 6.42 25.31 -32.97
CA VAL A 5 7.07 24.07 -32.52
C VAL A 5 7.58 24.22 -31.08
N ILE A 6 8.17 25.37 -30.71
CA ILE A 6 8.57 25.66 -29.33
C ILE A 6 7.34 25.68 -28.39
N GLN A 7 6.26 26.34 -28.81
CA GLN A 7 5.02 26.40 -28.03
C GLN A 7 4.44 25.01 -27.78
N LEU A 8 4.37 24.18 -28.83
CA LEU A 8 3.88 22.80 -28.73
C LEU A 8 4.78 21.94 -27.84
N ALA A 9 6.10 22.13 -27.89
CA ALA A 9 7.03 21.44 -27.01
C ALA A 9 6.83 21.83 -25.54
N ARG A 10 6.61 23.12 -25.23
CA ARG A 10 6.28 23.57 -23.86
C ARG A 10 5.02 22.90 -23.32
N GLU A 11 3.96 22.85 -24.12
CA GLU A 11 2.70 22.22 -23.72
C GLU A 11 2.88 20.71 -23.48
N GLN A 12 3.61 20.03 -24.37
CA GLN A 12 3.87 18.59 -24.24
C GLN A 12 4.78 18.26 -23.05
N LEU A 13 5.73 19.12 -22.70
CA LEU A 13 6.58 18.93 -21.53
C LEU A 13 5.74 18.86 -20.25
N ASN A 14 4.80 19.78 -20.06
CA ASN A 14 3.87 19.76 -18.92
C ASN A 14 3.03 18.47 -18.88
N VAL A 15 2.61 17.95 -20.03
CA VAL A 15 1.89 16.67 -20.12
C VAL A 15 2.78 15.51 -19.65
N PHE A 16 4.03 15.47 -20.11
CA PHE A 16 4.96 14.41 -19.71
C PHE A 16 5.39 14.50 -18.25
N GLU A 17 5.51 15.70 -17.68
CA GLU A 17 5.76 15.87 -16.25
C GLU A 17 4.60 15.34 -15.41
N ASN A 18 3.36 15.54 -15.84
CA ASN A 18 2.19 14.95 -15.21
C ASN A 18 2.19 13.42 -15.34
N ASP A 19 2.48 12.88 -16.52
CA ASP A 19 2.62 11.43 -16.73
C ASP A 19 3.70 10.83 -15.83
N TYR A 20 4.83 11.52 -15.66
CA TYR A 20 5.90 11.14 -14.74
C TYR A 20 5.41 11.11 -13.28
N GLN A 21 4.71 12.14 -12.81
CA GLN A 21 4.15 12.14 -11.44
C GLN A 21 3.15 10.99 -11.23
N VAL A 22 2.31 10.69 -12.22
CA VAL A 22 1.38 9.55 -12.18
C VAL A 22 2.14 8.22 -12.13
N LEU A 23 3.21 8.07 -12.93
CA LEU A 23 4.08 6.89 -12.92
C LEU A 23 4.70 6.68 -11.54
N VAL A 24 5.31 7.70 -10.95
CA VAL A 24 5.95 7.63 -9.63
C VAL A 24 4.94 7.21 -8.55
N LYS A 25 3.71 7.74 -8.60
CA LYS A 25 2.64 7.32 -7.69
C LYS A 25 2.30 5.83 -7.87
N LYS A 26 2.18 5.35 -9.11
CA LYS A 26 1.91 3.93 -9.41
C LYS A 26 3.05 3.02 -8.96
N ILE A 27 4.31 3.40 -9.22
CA ILE A 27 5.48 2.64 -8.78
C ILE A 27 5.52 2.53 -7.26
N ASN A 28 5.36 3.64 -6.54
CA ASN A 28 5.36 3.64 -5.07
C ASN A 28 4.21 2.82 -4.49
N LEU A 29 3.02 2.90 -5.10
CA LEU A 29 1.88 2.06 -4.71
C LEU A 29 2.19 0.58 -4.96
N SER A 30 2.74 0.22 -6.12
CA SER A 30 3.12 -1.15 -6.45
C SER A 30 4.25 -1.68 -5.56
N LEU A 31 5.25 -0.86 -5.25
CA LEU A 31 6.33 -1.19 -4.30
C LEU A 31 5.75 -1.52 -2.92
N PHE A 32 4.82 -0.71 -2.43
CA PHE A 32 4.18 -0.92 -1.13
C PHE A 32 3.23 -2.13 -1.12
N THR A 33 2.43 -2.30 -2.17
CA THR A 33 1.40 -3.34 -2.26
C THR A 33 2.00 -4.71 -2.57
N LEU A 34 2.85 -4.82 -3.59
CA LEU A 34 3.39 -6.11 -4.06
C LEU A 34 4.40 -6.72 -3.08
N THR A 35 5.07 -5.92 -2.26
CA THR A 35 5.94 -6.44 -1.18
C THR A 35 5.14 -7.05 -0.02
N LYS A 36 3.87 -6.67 0.15
CA LYS A 36 3.03 -7.06 1.28
C LYS A 36 1.92 -8.08 0.93
N THR A 37 1.67 -8.28 -0.37
CA THR A 37 0.69 -9.26 -0.88
C THR A 37 1.31 -10.65 -1.06
N ASN A 38 0.49 -11.70 -0.92
CA ASN A 38 0.85 -13.09 -1.23
C ASN A 38 0.62 -13.45 -2.73
N LEU A 39 0.45 -12.45 -3.60
CA LEU A 39 0.25 -12.66 -5.04
C LEU A 39 1.27 -13.66 -5.59
N SER A 40 0.82 -14.47 -6.54
CA SER A 40 1.71 -15.38 -7.25
C SER A 40 2.84 -14.60 -7.92
N THR A 41 3.94 -15.29 -8.22
CA THR A 41 5.13 -14.67 -8.81
C THR A 41 4.78 -14.09 -10.17
N GLU A 42 3.96 -14.83 -10.92
CA GLU A 42 3.41 -14.42 -12.21
C GLU A 42 2.53 -13.18 -12.11
N GLU A 43 1.67 -13.06 -11.09
CA GLU A 43 0.82 -11.88 -10.92
C GLU A 43 1.63 -10.63 -10.54
N LYS A 44 2.61 -10.76 -9.64
CA LYS A 44 3.53 -9.66 -9.34
C LYS A 44 4.34 -9.27 -10.57
N GLU A 45 4.79 -10.25 -11.34
CA GLU A 45 5.53 -10.03 -12.59
C GLU A 45 4.67 -9.35 -13.66
N LYS A 46 3.39 -9.67 -13.78
CA LYS A 46 2.45 -8.98 -14.70
C LYS A 46 2.33 -7.50 -14.36
N VAL A 47 2.18 -7.16 -13.08
CA VAL A 47 2.10 -5.75 -12.65
C VAL A 47 3.39 -4.99 -12.96
N TRP A 48 4.55 -5.56 -12.63
CA TRP A 48 5.83 -4.94 -12.94
C TRP A 48 6.10 -4.84 -14.45
N SER A 49 5.68 -5.84 -15.23
CA SER A 49 5.84 -5.84 -16.69
C SER A 49 4.95 -4.77 -17.34
N GLY A 50 3.71 -4.60 -16.87
CA GLY A 50 2.83 -3.51 -17.33
C GLY A 50 3.37 -2.12 -17.02
N LEU A 51 3.93 -1.91 -15.81
CA LEU A 51 4.60 -0.66 -15.46
C LEU A 51 5.85 -0.40 -16.31
N LEU A 52 6.63 -1.44 -16.59
CA LEU A 52 7.82 -1.37 -17.43
C LEU A 52 7.46 -0.95 -18.86
N GLU A 53 6.42 -1.54 -19.44
CA GLU A 53 5.94 -1.22 -20.78
C GLU A 53 5.39 0.21 -20.85
N TYR A 54 4.59 0.62 -19.86
CA TYR A 54 4.10 2.00 -19.75
C TYR A 54 5.27 3.00 -19.67
N THR A 55 6.29 2.73 -18.86
CA THR A 55 7.48 3.59 -18.74
C THR A 55 8.26 3.68 -20.05
N LYS A 56 8.45 2.56 -20.76
CA LYS A 56 9.09 2.54 -22.09
C LYS A 56 8.32 3.39 -23.11
N ASN A 57 6.99 3.32 -23.08
CA ASN A 57 6.15 4.10 -23.99
C ASN A 57 6.24 5.60 -23.72
N ILE A 58 6.32 6.03 -22.45
CA ILE A 58 6.55 7.45 -22.13
C ILE A 58 7.92 7.88 -22.66
N ILE A 59 9.00 7.15 -22.33
CA ILE A 59 10.36 7.49 -22.78
C ILE A 59 10.42 7.67 -24.30
N ARG A 60 9.84 6.73 -25.06
CA ARG A 60 9.83 6.80 -26.53
C ARG A 60 9.14 8.07 -27.05
N LYS A 61 7.99 8.45 -26.48
CA LYS A 61 7.28 9.68 -26.89
C LYS A 61 8.05 10.95 -26.56
N VAL A 62 8.77 10.95 -25.44
CA VAL A 62 9.62 12.06 -25.03
C VAL A 62 10.82 12.18 -25.98
N GLU A 63 11.47 11.06 -26.33
CA GLU A 63 12.58 11.00 -27.30
C GLU A 63 12.13 11.46 -28.71
N GLU A 64 10.95 11.03 -29.19
CA GLU A 64 10.40 11.47 -30.49
C GLU A 64 10.14 12.99 -30.56
N LEU A 65 9.77 13.63 -29.46
CA LEU A 65 9.58 15.09 -29.40
C LEU A 65 10.91 15.84 -29.26
N LEU A 66 11.86 15.28 -28.53
CA LEU A 66 13.20 15.83 -28.41
C LEU A 66 13.93 15.85 -29.76
N GLU A 67 13.89 14.77 -30.54
CA GLU A 67 14.48 14.72 -31.89
C GLU A 67 13.89 15.80 -32.82
N LYS A 68 12.57 16.01 -32.74
CA LYS A 68 11.89 17.08 -33.50
C LYS A 68 12.37 18.46 -33.07
N LEU A 69 12.53 18.68 -31.77
CA LEU A 69 13.01 19.95 -31.20
C LEU A 69 14.46 20.23 -31.60
N GLU A 70 15.34 19.22 -31.53
CA GLU A 70 16.74 19.29 -31.94
C GLU A 70 16.87 19.65 -33.43
N GLY A 71 16.01 19.09 -34.28
CA GLY A 71 15.98 19.35 -35.73
C GLY A 71 15.55 20.76 -36.15
N VAL A 72 14.95 21.56 -35.27
CA VAL A 72 14.55 22.96 -35.58
C VAL A 72 15.78 23.85 -35.68
N ARG A 73 15.96 24.55 -36.80
CA ARG A 73 17.04 25.54 -36.99
C ARG A 73 16.50 26.96 -36.94
N PHE A 74 17.13 27.80 -36.11
CA PHE A 74 16.85 29.22 -36.02
C PHE A 74 17.84 30.02 -36.86
N SER A 75 17.40 31.16 -37.38
CA SER A 75 18.30 32.13 -37.99
C SER A 75 19.12 32.85 -36.91
N LEU A 76 20.30 33.38 -37.26
CA LEU A 76 21.19 34.11 -36.33
C LEU A 76 20.52 35.32 -35.64
N ASN A 77 19.39 35.80 -36.16
CA ASN A 77 18.64 36.93 -35.63
C ASN A 77 17.58 36.53 -34.57
N GLU A 78 17.38 35.24 -34.30
CA GLU A 78 16.36 34.70 -33.39
C GLU A 78 16.97 34.18 -32.07
N VAL A 79 17.87 34.96 -31.46
CA VAL A 79 18.66 34.58 -30.27
C VAL A 79 17.78 34.11 -29.10
N VAL A 80 16.68 34.81 -28.82
CA VAL A 80 15.75 34.45 -27.72
C VAL A 80 15.11 33.08 -27.94
N LEU A 81 14.73 32.75 -29.18
CA LEU A 81 14.12 31.45 -29.50
C LEU A 81 15.15 30.31 -29.48
N HIS A 82 16.42 30.64 -29.76
CA HIS A 82 17.52 29.69 -29.62
C HIS A 82 17.76 29.32 -28.15
N GLU A 83 17.82 30.30 -27.25
CA GLU A 83 17.98 30.06 -25.81
C GLU A 83 16.79 29.30 -25.21
N GLU A 84 15.56 29.65 -25.63
CA GLU A 84 14.36 28.92 -25.20
C GLU A 84 14.36 27.46 -25.65
N LYS A 85 14.83 27.19 -26.88
CA LYS A 85 14.98 25.82 -27.39
C LYS A 85 16.00 25.04 -26.56
N ASP A 86 17.17 25.61 -26.28
CA ASP A 86 18.23 24.92 -25.55
C ASP A 86 17.80 24.59 -24.11
N ASN A 87 17.06 25.49 -23.46
CA ASN A 87 16.46 25.23 -22.14
C ASN A 87 15.46 24.07 -22.19
N LEU A 88 14.57 24.05 -23.18
CA LEU A 88 13.61 22.95 -23.36
C LEU A 88 14.31 21.61 -23.61
N ILE A 89 15.34 21.59 -24.46
CA ILE A 89 16.17 20.40 -24.70
C ILE A 89 16.73 19.85 -23.39
N GLN A 90 17.28 20.72 -22.52
CA GLN A 90 17.80 20.32 -21.22
C GLN A 90 16.70 19.74 -20.31
N GLU A 91 15.52 20.36 -20.26
CA GLU A 91 14.39 19.87 -19.46
C GLU A 91 13.90 18.49 -19.94
N TYR A 92 13.83 18.28 -21.25
CA TYR A 92 13.50 17.00 -21.85
C TYR A 92 14.54 15.90 -21.54
N HIS A 93 15.84 16.21 -21.64
CA HIS A 93 16.89 15.27 -21.24
C HIS A 93 16.81 14.91 -19.75
N LEU A 94 16.53 15.89 -18.88
CA LEU A 94 16.36 15.66 -17.45
C LEU A 94 15.16 14.74 -17.18
N LEU A 95 14.06 14.92 -17.90
CA LEU A 95 12.88 14.07 -17.77
C LEU A 95 13.15 12.63 -18.21
N ILE A 96 13.85 12.44 -19.33
CA ILE A 96 14.29 11.12 -19.80
C ILE A 96 15.16 10.44 -18.74
N LYS A 97 16.10 11.17 -18.12
CA LYS A 97 16.94 10.63 -17.05
C LYS A 97 16.10 10.12 -15.87
N LYS A 98 15.15 10.93 -15.37
CA LYS A 98 14.25 10.52 -14.29
C LYS A 98 13.42 9.29 -14.65
N LEU A 99 12.86 9.24 -15.86
CA LEU A 99 12.10 8.07 -16.33
C LEU A 99 12.96 6.80 -16.44
N ARG A 100 14.25 6.93 -16.80
CA ARG A 100 15.20 5.80 -16.82
C ARG A 100 15.51 5.29 -15.41
N GLU A 101 15.64 6.16 -14.42
CA GLU A 101 15.82 5.78 -13.00
C GLU A 101 14.62 4.99 -12.47
N GLU A 102 13.40 5.42 -12.80
CA GLU A 102 12.17 4.68 -12.44
C GLU A 102 12.07 3.32 -13.15
N LYS A 103 12.46 3.26 -14.43
CA LYS A 103 12.55 2.01 -15.19
C LYS A 103 13.50 1.00 -14.54
N GLU A 104 14.67 1.44 -14.07
CA GLU A 104 15.59 0.57 -13.33
C GLU A 104 15.00 0.07 -12.02
N THR A 105 14.28 0.93 -11.29
CA THR A 105 13.61 0.55 -10.05
C THR A 105 12.61 -0.57 -10.28
N ILE A 106 11.81 -0.49 -11.36
CA ILE A 106 10.87 -1.56 -11.75
C ILE A 106 11.62 -2.87 -12.07
N LEU A 107 12.73 -2.81 -12.83
CA LEU A 107 13.52 -3.99 -13.20
C LEU A 107 14.07 -4.71 -11.95
N ARG A 108 14.65 -3.98 -11.00
CA ARG A 108 15.17 -4.56 -9.74
C ARG A 108 14.09 -5.27 -8.91
N GLN A 109 12.85 -4.79 -8.95
CA GLN A 109 11.74 -5.42 -8.23
C GLN A 109 11.23 -6.67 -8.92
N LYS A 110 11.27 -6.70 -10.26
CA LYS A 110 10.97 -7.90 -11.04
C LYS A 110 11.93 -9.06 -10.72
N GLU A 111 13.17 -8.75 -10.35
CA GLU A 111 14.22 -9.75 -10.03
C GLU A 111 14.16 -10.27 -8.57
N LYS A 112 13.45 -9.61 -7.66
CA LYS A 112 13.40 -10.03 -6.24
C LYS A 112 12.52 -11.27 -6.04
N LYS A 113 13.16 -12.41 -5.72
CA LYS A 113 12.50 -13.68 -5.34
C LYS A 113 11.78 -13.60 -3.99
N LYS A 114 10.63 -14.29 -3.91
CA LYS A 114 9.61 -14.31 -2.85
C LYS A 114 10.11 -14.67 -1.44
N MET A 115 9.53 -14.02 -0.42
CA MET A 115 9.50 -14.54 0.95
C MET A 115 8.70 -15.84 1.03
N ILE A 116 9.28 -16.82 1.69
CA ILE A 116 8.68 -18.11 1.98
C ILE A 116 7.89 -17.95 3.29
N VAL A 117 6.56 -18.07 3.20
CA VAL A 117 5.75 -18.39 4.37
C VAL A 117 6.11 -19.81 4.75
N THR A 118 6.76 -20.00 5.90
CA THR A 118 7.13 -21.34 6.37
C THR A 118 5.88 -21.96 6.99
N PRO A 119 5.19 -22.92 6.35
CA PRO A 119 4.17 -23.69 7.04
C PRO A 119 4.81 -24.43 8.22
N LEU A 120 3.99 -24.86 9.18
CA LEU A 120 4.36 -25.96 10.09
C LEU A 120 4.91 -27.09 9.23
N ARG A 121 6.24 -27.18 9.12
CA ARG A 121 6.88 -28.31 8.46
C ARG A 121 6.54 -29.50 9.34
N LYS A 122 5.57 -30.30 8.89
CA LYS A 122 5.37 -31.66 9.38
C LYS A 122 6.72 -32.34 9.20
N LYS A 123 7.40 -32.65 10.30
CA LYS A 123 8.55 -33.54 10.22
C LYS A 123 7.97 -34.89 9.83
N ALA A 124 8.40 -35.45 8.71
CA ALA A 124 7.92 -36.76 8.29
C ALA A 124 8.39 -37.79 9.33
N VAL A 125 7.50 -38.69 9.76
CA VAL A 125 7.89 -39.80 10.62
C VAL A 125 8.78 -40.72 9.80
N LYS A 126 10.01 -40.93 10.27
CA LYS A 126 10.95 -41.89 9.68
C LYS A 126 10.93 -43.16 10.53
N ILE A 127 10.53 -44.27 9.92
CA ILE A 127 10.50 -45.58 10.58
C ILE A 127 11.90 -45.91 11.09
N GLY A 128 12.01 -46.30 12.37
CA GLY A 128 13.30 -46.63 13.00
C GLY A 128 14.12 -45.43 13.45
N TYR A 129 13.59 -44.21 13.41
CA TYR A 129 14.30 -42.99 13.85
C TYR A 129 13.50 -42.19 14.88
N CYS A 130 14.23 -41.45 15.72
CA CYS A 130 13.67 -40.53 16.71
C CYS A 130 13.01 -39.34 16.03
N TYR A 131 11.73 -39.11 16.34
CA TYR A 131 10.96 -38.01 15.77
C TYR A 131 11.54 -36.62 16.15
N PHE A 132 12.19 -36.51 17.31
CA PHE A 132 12.80 -35.26 17.75
C PHE A 132 14.18 -35.03 17.13
N CYS A 133 15.14 -35.93 17.35
CA CYS A 133 16.56 -35.74 17.00
C CYS A 133 17.03 -36.49 15.74
N ASP A 134 16.16 -37.23 15.05
CA ASP A 134 16.47 -38.02 13.84
C ASP A 134 17.56 -39.10 14.02
N ILE A 135 17.87 -39.51 15.24
CA ILE A 135 18.80 -40.61 15.54
C ILE A 135 18.08 -41.96 15.41
N SER A 136 18.76 -42.98 14.88
CA SER A 136 18.23 -44.34 14.78
C SER A 136 17.85 -44.89 16.16
N ILE A 137 16.67 -45.50 16.28
CA ILE A 137 16.21 -46.17 17.50
C ILE A 137 16.54 -47.66 17.35
N ALA A 138 17.48 -48.15 18.16
CA ALA A 138 17.67 -49.59 18.35
C ALA A 138 16.43 -50.16 19.04
N THR A 139 15.92 -51.26 18.53
CA THR A 139 14.52 -51.71 18.57
C THR A 139 13.90 -52.07 19.92
N ASP A 140 14.55 -51.85 21.05
CA ASP A 140 14.12 -52.52 22.27
C ASP A 140 13.03 -51.76 23.05
N PHE A 141 13.09 -50.42 23.18
CA PHE A 141 12.02 -49.65 23.84
C PHE A 141 11.94 -48.18 23.39
N PRO A 142 11.21 -47.85 22.29
CA PRO A 142 10.92 -46.46 21.95
C PRO A 142 9.97 -45.82 22.95
N TYR A 143 10.28 -44.61 23.41
CA TYR A 143 9.33 -43.80 24.18
C TYR A 143 8.23 -43.30 23.24
N LYS A 144 6.97 -43.53 23.64
CA LYS A 144 5.77 -43.08 22.92
C LYS A 144 4.85 -42.39 23.92
N LEU A 145 4.24 -41.29 23.50
CA LEU A 145 3.21 -40.61 24.30
C LEU A 145 1.85 -41.24 23.95
N LYS A 146 1.17 -41.82 24.94
CA LYS A 146 -0.15 -42.43 24.71
C LYS A 146 -1.16 -41.35 24.31
N VAL A 147 -2.24 -41.74 23.62
CA VAL A 147 -3.31 -40.82 23.21
C VAL A 147 -3.94 -40.10 24.42
N GLU A 148 -4.11 -40.80 25.53
CA GLU A 148 -4.63 -40.24 26.79
C GLU A 148 -3.71 -39.16 27.39
N GLU A 149 -2.40 -39.40 27.37
CA GLU A 149 -1.38 -38.47 27.84
C GLU A 149 -1.26 -37.25 26.91
N GLN A 150 -1.38 -37.47 25.59
CA GLN A 150 -1.47 -36.40 24.58
C GLN A 150 -2.66 -35.48 24.86
N ASN A 151 -3.83 -36.05 25.12
CA ASN A 151 -5.05 -35.30 25.45
C ASN A 151 -4.90 -34.51 26.76
N THR A 152 -4.31 -35.12 27.78
CA THR A 152 -4.11 -34.46 29.09
C THR A 152 -3.09 -33.32 28.99
N LEU A 153 -2.03 -33.49 28.20
CA LEU A 153 -0.99 -32.48 28.03
C LEU A 153 -1.33 -31.41 26.99
N GLY A 154 -2.38 -31.63 26.17
CA GLY A 154 -2.73 -30.78 25.04
C GLY A 154 -1.65 -30.79 23.96
N ILE A 155 -0.98 -31.92 23.76
CA ILE A 155 0.15 -32.07 22.82
C ILE A 155 -0.25 -33.04 21.73
N GLU A 156 -0.11 -32.61 20.48
CA GLU A 156 -0.33 -33.48 19.32
C GLU A 156 1.00 -34.07 18.84
N ILE A 157 1.05 -35.39 18.75
CA ILE A 157 2.16 -36.15 18.17
C ILE A 157 1.61 -36.99 17.02
N VAL A 158 2.36 -37.06 15.92
CA VAL A 158 1.97 -37.89 14.76
C VAL A 158 2.01 -39.35 15.17
N GLU A 159 1.01 -40.12 14.75
CA GLU A 159 0.93 -41.55 15.00
C GLU A 159 2.18 -42.28 14.46
N GLY A 160 2.69 -43.24 15.22
CA GLY A 160 3.96 -43.92 14.91
C GLY A 160 5.23 -43.13 15.25
N ALA A 161 5.14 -41.88 15.71
CA ALA A 161 6.31 -41.16 16.22
C ALA A 161 6.88 -41.86 17.46
N ALA A 162 8.19 -42.11 17.42
CA ALA A 162 8.95 -42.74 18.48
C ALA A 162 10.09 -41.81 18.90
N PHE A 163 10.44 -41.85 20.19
CA PHE A 163 11.52 -41.05 20.76
C PHE A 163 12.59 -41.97 21.34
N CYS A 164 13.87 -41.64 21.11
CA CYS A 164 15.00 -42.45 21.58
C CYS A 164 15.23 -42.34 23.10
N SER A 165 14.65 -41.34 23.76
CA SER A 165 14.75 -41.18 25.22
C SER A 165 13.55 -40.39 25.77
N GLN A 166 13.29 -40.54 27.07
CA GLN A 166 12.31 -39.73 27.80
C GLN A 166 12.64 -38.23 27.71
N GLU A 167 13.93 -37.88 27.67
CA GLU A 167 14.40 -36.51 27.50
C GLU A 167 14.04 -35.95 26.12
N CYS A 168 14.19 -36.73 25.04
CA CYS A 168 13.76 -36.31 23.70
C CYS A 168 12.25 -36.08 23.63
N LEU A 169 11.46 -36.93 24.27
CA LEU A 169 10.02 -36.75 24.37
C LEU A 169 9.67 -35.47 25.15
N LEU A 170 10.30 -35.24 26.31
CA LEU A 170 10.10 -34.04 27.11
C LEU A 170 10.49 -32.77 26.37
N ASN A 171 11.60 -32.78 25.62
CA ASN A 171 12.05 -31.63 24.84
C ASN A 171 11.11 -31.34 23.66
N TYR A 172 10.63 -32.37 22.96
CA TYR A 172 9.58 -32.20 21.96
C TYR A 172 8.32 -31.58 22.58
N CYS A 173 7.87 -32.08 23.74
CA CYS A 173 6.70 -31.56 24.43
C CYS A 173 6.86 -30.08 24.84
N LYS A 174 8.04 -29.69 25.31
CA LYS A 174 8.38 -28.29 25.62
C LYS A 174 8.37 -27.42 24.37
N GLU A 175 9.01 -27.86 23.29
CA GLU A 175 9.01 -27.14 22.02
C GLU A 175 7.61 -27.00 21.44
N TYR A 176 6.80 -28.05 21.51
CA TYR A 176 5.41 -28.02 21.09
C TYR A 176 4.62 -26.96 21.84
N LYS A 177 4.68 -26.97 23.18
CA LYS A 177 3.99 -25.97 24.01
C LYS A 177 4.47 -24.55 23.73
N ASN A 178 5.76 -24.36 23.50
CA ASN A 178 6.30 -23.04 23.13
C ASN A 178 5.80 -22.58 21.75
N ARG A 179 5.79 -23.48 20.75
CA ARG A 179 5.23 -23.18 19.41
C ARG A 179 3.75 -22.86 19.49
N GLU A 180 2.99 -23.58 20.31
CA GLU A 180 1.55 -23.34 20.51
C GLU A 180 1.29 -21.99 21.18
N LYS A 181 2.06 -21.64 22.23
CA LYS A 181 1.99 -20.32 22.86
C LYS A 181 2.28 -19.20 21.87
N MET A 182 3.37 -19.32 21.10
CA MET A 182 3.72 -18.33 20.07
C MET A 182 2.61 -18.18 19.02
N ARG A 183 1.99 -19.30 18.61
CA ARG A 183 0.85 -19.30 17.68
C ARG A 183 -0.38 -18.59 18.26
N GLN A 184 -0.73 -18.87 19.51
CA GLN A 184 -1.87 -18.24 20.19
C GLN A 184 -1.64 -16.75 20.38
N GLU A 185 -0.42 -16.35 20.77
CA GLU A 185 -0.04 -14.93 20.85
C GLU A 185 -0.12 -14.25 19.48
N GLU A 186 0.37 -14.89 18.42
CA GLU A 186 0.30 -14.36 17.06
C GLU A 186 -1.16 -14.24 16.57
N GLU A 187 -2.00 -15.23 16.85
CA GLU A 187 -3.44 -15.16 16.55
C GLU A 187 -4.13 -14.01 17.28
N LYS A 188 -3.83 -13.86 18.58
CA LYS A 188 -4.36 -12.76 19.39
C LYS A 188 -3.92 -11.41 18.83
N ARG A 189 -2.63 -11.24 18.53
CA ARG A 189 -2.08 -10.02 17.91
C ARG A 189 -2.72 -9.71 16.56
N ASN A 190 -2.95 -10.72 15.72
CA ASN A 190 -3.60 -10.54 14.42
C ASN A 190 -5.06 -10.10 14.58
N LYS A 191 -5.82 -10.75 15.47
CA LYS A 191 -7.21 -10.34 15.76
C LYS A 191 -7.29 -8.92 16.32
N GLU A 192 -6.40 -8.57 17.24
CA GLU A 192 -6.31 -7.22 17.81
C GLU A 192 -5.90 -6.18 16.75
N LYS A 193 -5.02 -6.54 15.81
CA LYS A 193 -4.64 -5.68 14.69
C LYS A 193 -5.84 -5.43 13.76
N ILE A 194 -6.51 -6.49 13.31
CA ILE A 194 -7.73 -6.40 12.47
C ILE A 194 -8.79 -5.53 13.14
N ALA A 195 -9.01 -5.71 14.45
CA ALA A 195 -9.96 -4.90 15.21
C ALA A 195 -9.57 -3.41 15.23
N ARG A 196 -8.28 -3.10 15.47
CA ARG A 196 -7.77 -1.72 15.43
C ARG A 196 -7.88 -1.11 14.04
N ASP A 197 -7.57 -1.86 12.99
CA ASP A 197 -7.65 -1.38 11.62
C ASP A 197 -9.10 -1.06 11.22
N ARG A 198 -10.07 -1.87 11.67
CA ARG A 198 -11.51 -1.59 11.51
C ARG A 198 -11.94 -0.30 12.23
N GLN A 199 -11.45 -0.08 13.45
CA GLN A 199 -11.71 1.16 14.19
C GLN A 199 -11.15 2.37 13.43
N MET A 200 -9.90 2.30 12.98
CA MET A 200 -9.25 3.36 12.21
C MET A 200 -10.00 3.66 10.91
N ILE A 201 -10.47 2.64 10.18
CA ILE A 201 -11.29 2.82 8.97
C ILE A 201 -12.58 3.58 9.29
N THR A 202 -13.23 3.23 10.39
CA THR A 202 -14.47 3.89 10.84
C THR A 202 -14.22 5.35 11.17
N GLU A 203 -13.12 5.67 11.85
CA GLU A 203 -12.72 7.05 12.15
C GLU A 203 -12.46 7.86 10.86
N ILE A 204 -11.73 7.28 9.90
CA ILE A 204 -11.45 7.92 8.61
C ILE A 204 -12.74 8.16 7.82
N GLN A 205 -13.66 7.19 7.81
CA GLN A 205 -14.98 7.35 7.17
C GLN A 205 -15.78 8.48 7.84
N GLY A 206 -15.71 8.61 9.16
CA GLY A 206 -16.31 9.72 9.90
C GLY A 206 -15.71 11.08 9.51
N GLN A 207 -14.38 11.16 9.33
CA GLN A 207 -13.71 12.36 8.85
C GLN A 207 -14.14 12.74 7.43
N ILE A 208 -14.24 11.77 6.53
CA ILE A 208 -14.73 11.97 5.15
C ILE A 208 -16.16 12.52 5.17
N ALA A 209 -17.06 11.91 5.95
CA ALA A 209 -18.44 12.38 6.04
C ALA A 209 -18.53 13.83 6.54
N SER A 210 -17.73 14.20 7.55
CA SER A 210 -17.65 15.56 8.09
C SER A 210 -17.11 16.56 7.05
N LEU A 211 -16.03 16.22 6.35
CA LEU A 211 -15.44 17.06 5.30
C LEU A 211 -16.41 17.27 4.14
N THR A 212 -17.06 16.21 3.66
CA THR A 212 -18.07 16.28 2.59
C THR A 212 -19.26 17.15 3.01
N ALA A 213 -19.77 16.99 4.24
CA ALA A 213 -20.85 17.84 4.74
C ALA A 213 -20.44 19.32 4.81
N ARG A 214 -19.20 19.60 5.20
CA ARG A 214 -18.67 20.98 5.26
C ARG A 214 -18.48 21.58 3.86
N ILE A 215 -18.02 20.79 2.89
CA ILE A 215 -17.93 21.20 1.49
C ILE A 215 -19.32 21.53 0.95
N ASN A 216 -20.31 20.64 1.11
CA ASN A 216 -21.68 20.87 0.63
C ASN A 216 -22.29 22.16 1.21
N ARG A 217 -22.04 22.48 2.48
CA ARG A 217 -22.47 23.75 3.10
C ARG A 217 -21.78 24.96 2.47
N LEU A 218 -20.50 24.85 2.12
CA LEU A 218 -19.79 25.91 1.40
C LEU A 218 -20.28 26.05 -0.04
N GLU A 219 -20.65 24.96 -0.71
CA GLU A 219 -21.26 25.03 -2.05
C GLU A 219 -22.62 25.72 -2.05
N GLN A 220 -23.45 25.45 -1.03
CA GLN A 220 -24.72 26.15 -0.85
C GLN A 220 -24.48 27.65 -0.66
N ARG A 221 -23.54 28.02 0.22
CA ARG A 221 -23.15 29.43 0.44
C ARG A 221 -22.53 30.08 -0.79
N GLU A 222 -21.75 29.33 -1.58
CA GLU A 222 -21.19 29.82 -2.84
C GLU A 222 -22.32 30.19 -3.81
N ARG A 223 -23.29 29.30 -4.01
CA ARG A 223 -24.47 29.57 -4.86
C ARG A 223 -25.30 30.74 -4.36
N GLU A 224 -25.51 30.85 -3.04
CA GLU A 224 -26.22 31.98 -2.44
C GLU A 224 -25.49 33.31 -2.70
N LEU A 225 -24.15 33.32 -2.61
CA LEU A 225 -23.34 34.52 -2.86
C LEU A 225 -23.26 34.88 -4.35
N GLU A 226 -23.25 33.89 -5.25
CA GLU A 226 -23.28 34.11 -6.71
C GLU A 226 -24.57 34.78 -7.19
N LEU A 227 -25.67 34.61 -6.44
CA LEU A 227 -26.96 35.24 -6.72
C LEU A 227 -27.05 36.70 -6.21
N LEU A 228 -26.10 37.16 -5.40
CA LEU A 228 -26.07 38.54 -4.89
C LEU A 228 -25.45 39.50 -5.90
N PRO A 229 -25.94 40.75 -6.01
CA PRO A 229 -25.29 41.78 -6.81
C PRO A 229 -23.83 42.01 -6.37
N GLU A 230 -22.92 42.29 -7.31
CA GLU A 230 -21.48 42.47 -7.02
C GLU A 230 -21.19 43.53 -5.94
N GLY A 231 -22.06 44.54 -5.80
CA GLY A 231 -21.98 45.57 -4.77
C GLY A 231 -22.22 45.11 -3.33
N ASP A 232 -22.89 43.96 -3.14
CA ASP A 232 -23.21 43.35 -1.84
C ASP A 232 -22.24 42.19 -1.49
N GLN A 233 -21.44 41.72 -2.47
CA GLN A 233 -20.44 40.66 -2.28
C GLN A 233 -19.11 41.19 -1.69
N VAL A 234 -18.86 42.49 -1.85
CA VAL A 234 -17.76 43.19 -1.19
C VAL A 234 -18.18 43.45 0.26
N GLU A 235 -17.38 43.00 1.23
CA GLU A 235 -17.51 43.51 2.60
C GLU A 235 -17.23 45.00 2.57
N ARG A 236 -18.28 45.81 2.47
CA ARG A 236 -18.18 47.21 2.88
C ARG A 236 -17.70 47.19 4.33
N PRO A 237 -16.62 47.89 4.66
CA PRO A 237 -16.25 48.05 6.05
C PRO A 237 -17.37 48.87 6.71
N GLU A 238 -18.37 48.19 7.25
CA GLU A 238 -19.31 48.80 8.19
C GLU A 238 -18.47 49.38 9.32
N ASN A 239 -18.78 50.62 9.70
CA ASN A 239 -18.10 51.42 10.72
C ASN A 239 -17.39 50.58 11.79
N ASP A 240 -16.13 50.22 11.52
CA ASP A 240 -15.32 49.47 12.45
C ASP A 240 -15.18 50.31 13.72
N GLY A 241 -15.68 49.80 14.85
CA GLY A 241 -15.63 50.49 16.13
C GLY A 241 -14.22 50.97 16.45
N PHE A 242 -14.10 52.10 17.18
CA PHE A 242 -12.82 52.77 17.47
C PHE A 242 -11.69 51.81 17.88
N TRP A 243 -11.99 50.83 18.73
CA TRP A 243 -11.04 49.82 19.21
C TRP A 243 -10.53 48.87 18.12
N ARG A 244 -11.35 48.53 17.13
CA ARG A 244 -10.94 47.67 16.00
C ARG A 244 -9.99 48.42 15.08
N ARG A 245 -10.27 49.70 14.82
CA ARG A 245 -9.38 50.60 14.05
C ARG A 245 -8.04 50.83 14.75
N LEU A 246 -8.06 51.06 16.07
CA LEU A 246 -6.84 51.21 16.87
C LEU A 246 -6.03 49.91 16.88
N GLY A 247 -6.68 48.76 17.07
CA GLY A 247 -6.06 47.44 17.02
C GLY A 247 -5.43 47.10 15.66
N GLN A 248 -6.05 47.52 14.54
CA GLN A 248 -5.46 47.35 13.20
C GLN A 248 -4.23 48.24 12.99
N LYS A 249 -4.24 49.48 13.48
CA LYS A 249 -3.09 50.39 13.41
C LYS A 249 -1.91 49.92 14.25
N LEU A 250 -2.18 49.30 15.39
CA LEU A 250 -1.17 48.74 16.29
C LEU A 250 -0.71 47.33 15.88
N GLY A 251 -1.23 46.76 14.79
CA GLY A 251 -0.90 45.40 14.33
C GLY A 251 -1.49 44.26 15.20
N LEU A 252 -2.35 44.60 16.17
CA LEU A 252 -3.02 43.67 17.07
C LEU A 252 -4.22 42.98 16.41
N VAL A 253 -4.80 43.59 15.38
CA VAL A 253 -5.94 43.07 14.62
C VAL A 253 -5.55 42.96 13.14
N LYS A 254 -5.70 41.77 12.55
CA LYS A 254 -5.40 41.55 11.13
C LYS A 254 -6.31 42.40 10.25
N LYS A 255 -5.74 43.05 9.23
CA LYS A 255 -6.51 43.74 8.18
C LYS A 255 -7.49 42.75 7.52
N PRO A 256 -8.71 43.17 7.16
CA PRO A 256 -9.62 42.33 6.40
C PRO A 256 -8.94 41.90 5.10
N SER A 257 -9.12 40.64 4.70
CA SER A 257 -8.49 40.12 3.48
C SER A 257 -9.02 40.88 2.27
N PRO A 258 -8.19 41.17 1.25
CA PRO A 258 -8.62 41.86 0.04
C PRO A 258 -9.59 41.02 -0.81
N LEU A 259 -9.78 39.74 -0.47
CA LEU A 259 -10.64 38.81 -1.16
C LEU A 259 -12.13 39.07 -0.88
N SER A 260 -12.93 39.02 -1.93
CA SER A 260 -14.40 39.03 -1.83
C SER A 260 -14.91 37.88 -0.95
N ARG A 261 -16.14 37.98 -0.43
CA ARG A 261 -16.74 36.88 0.35
C ARG A 261 -16.78 35.58 -0.47
N LEU A 262 -17.05 35.69 -1.77
CA LEU A 262 -17.07 34.56 -2.71
C LEU A 262 -15.70 33.89 -2.86
N GLU A 263 -14.63 34.66 -3.04
CA GLU A 263 -13.26 34.13 -3.17
C GLU A 263 -12.79 33.42 -1.90
N ARG A 264 -13.16 33.92 -0.71
CA ARG A 264 -12.90 33.24 0.56
C ARG A 264 -13.58 31.89 0.65
N VAL A 265 -14.85 31.80 0.22
CA VAL A 265 -15.60 30.54 0.18
C VAL A 265 -14.97 29.55 -0.80
N ARG A 266 -14.62 30.00 -2.01
CA ARG A 266 -13.93 29.17 -3.02
C ARG A 266 -12.60 28.64 -2.53
N LYS A 267 -11.79 29.47 -1.89
CA LYS A 267 -10.50 29.05 -1.32
C LYS A 267 -10.67 27.99 -0.22
N LEU A 268 -11.57 28.23 0.73
CA LEU A 268 -11.87 27.27 1.80
C LEU A 268 -12.42 25.94 1.25
N LYS A 269 -13.27 25.99 0.22
CA LYS A 269 -13.78 24.81 -0.48
C LYS A 269 -12.65 24.01 -1.14
N GLY A 270 -11.72 24.70 -1.81
CA GLY A 270 -10.53 24.08 -2.41
C GLY A 270 -9.63 23.40 -1.36
N GLU A 271 -9.35 24.08 -0.25
CA GLU A 271 -8.56 23.54 0.86
C GLU A 271 -9.20 22.28 1.47
N LEU A 272 -10.53 22.30 1.69
CA LEU A 272 -11.26 21.14 2.20
C LEU A 272 -11.34 20.00 1.19
N SER A 273 -11.43 20.29 -0.11
CA SER A 273 -11.44 19.28 -1.17
C SER A 273 -10.12 18.54 -1.25
N ILE A 274 -8.99 19.25 -1.14
CA ILE A 274 -7.65 18.63 -1.06
C ILE A 274 -7.52 17.76 0.20
N GLN A 275 -8.07 18.20 1.34
CA GLN A 275 -8.09 17.38 2.56
C GLN A 275 -8.94 16.12 2.39
N LEU A 276 -10.08 16.22 1.70
CA LEU A 276 -10.97 15.10 1.41
C LEU A 276 -10.25 14.05 0.54
N GLU A 277 -9.57 14.48 -0.53
CA GLU A 277 -8.77 13.59 -1.38
C GLU A 277 -7.69 12.86 -0.59
N LYS A 278 -6.89 13.58 0.20
CA LYS A 278 -5.85 12.99 1.06
C LYS A 278 -6.43 11.99 2.07
N THR A 279 -7.62 12.26 2.60
CA THR A 279 -8.30 11.38 3.56
C THR A 279 -8.89 10.16 2.86
N GLY A 280 -9.38 10.31 1.62
CA GLY A 280 -9.81 9.22 0.75
C GLY A 280 -8.66 8.27 0.40
N GLU A 281 -7.48 8.79 0.06
CA GLU A 281 -6.29 7.97 -0.16
C GLU A 281 -5.88 7.18 1.10
N LYS A 282 -5.97 7.80 2.28
CA LYS A 282 -5.72 7.12 3.56
C LYS A 282 -6.73 6.00 3.79
N LEU A 283 -8.02 6.25 3.54
CA LEU A 283 -9.07 5.24 3.65
C LEU A 283 -8.77 4.04 2.75
N GLN A 284 -8.44 4.30 1.48
CA GLN A 284 -8.12 3.25 0.52
C GLN A 284 -6.94 2.39 0.98
N LYS A 285 -5.88 3.02 1.49
CA LYS A 285 -4.73 2.31 2.07
C LYS A 285 -5.13 1.44 3.26
N SER A 286 -5.92 1.97 4.20
CA SER A 286 -6.37 1.22 5.38
C SER A 286 -7.30 0.06 5.02
N LEU A 287 -8.23 0.24 4.07
CA LEU A 287 -9.12 -0.83 3.59
C LEU A 287 -8.34 -1.97 2.94
N ILE A 288 -7.32 -1.66 2.14
CA ILE A 288 -6.43 -2.66 1.55
C ILE A 288 -5.69 -3.43 2.66
N MET A 289 -5.15 -2.72 3.66
CA MET A 289 -4.45 -3.37 4.79
C MET A 289 -5.37 -4.33 5.56
N LEU A 290 -6.59 -3.87 5.90
CA LEU A 290 -7.58 -4.70 6.59
C LEU A 290 -7.92 -5.95 5.78
N SER A 291 -8.24 -5.79 4.49
CA SER A 291 -8.57 -6.91 3.61
C SER A 291 -7.43 -7.93 3.51
N LEU A 292 -6.18 -7.46 3.47
CA LEU A 292 -5.01 -8.34 3.46
C LEU A 292 -4.82 -9.10 4.78
N ASP A 293 -5.01 -8.44 5.91
CA ASP A 293 -4.89 -9.08 7.22
C ASP A 293 -6.01 -10.12 7.44
N GLU A 294 -7.23 -9.81 7.00
CA GLU A 294 -8.36 -10.76 7.01
C GLU A 294 -8.11 -11.96 6.09
N GLN A 295 -7.57 -11.75 4.88
CA GLN A 295 -7.22 -12.83 3.96
C GLN A 295 -6.11 -13.74 4.53
N LYS A 296 -5.08 -13.18 5.16
CA LYS A 296 -4.01 -13.96 5.81
C LYS A 296 -4.55 -14.81 6.95
N GLU A 297 -5.44 -14.25 7.75
CA GLU A 297 -6.09 -14.96 8.85
C GLU A 297 -7.02 -16.07 8.34
N GLU A 298 -7.75 -15.83 7.25
CA GLU A 298 -8.55 -16.86 6.59
C GLU A 298 -7.69 -17.98 6.00
N GLU A 299 -6.61 -17.65 5.30
CA GLU A 299 -5.71 -18.64 4.69
C GLU A 299 -5.06 -19.50 5.77
N ARG A 300 -4.62 -18.88 6.88
CA ARG A 300 -4.12 -19.59 8.05
C ARG A 300 -5.16 -20.57 8.59
N LYS A 301 -6.40 -20.13 8.83
CA LYS A 301 -7.50 -21.01 9.28
C LYS A 301 -7.80 -22.12 8.29
N ARG A 302 -7.72 -21.85 6.98
CA ARG A 302 -7.92 -22.86 5.93
C ARG A 302 -6.80 -23.89 5.94
N LEU A 303 -5.54 -23.47 6.10
CA LEU A 303 -4.39 -24.38 6.22
C LEU A 303 -4.49 -25.23 7.49
N GLU A 304 -4.85 -24.63 8.63
CA GLU A 304 -5.11 -25.35 9.88
C GLU A 304 -6.23 -26.39 9.72
N LYS A 305 -7.36 -26.01 9.09
CA LYS A 305 -8.46 -26.94 8.77
C LYS A 305 -8.05 -28.04 7.80
N LYS A 306 -7.28 -27.73 6.75
CA LYS A 306 -6.77 -28.74 5.81
C LYS A 306 -5.86 -29.74 6.51
N ILE A 307 -4.97 -29.26 7.37
CA ILE A 307 -4.12 -30.11 8.21
C ILE A 307 -4.98 -31.02 9.09
N LEU A 308 -6.05 -30.49 9.69
CA LEU A 308 -6.98 -31.26 10.51
C LEU A 308 -7.74 -32.33 9.70
N LEU A 309 -8.21 -31.98 8.49
CA LEU A 309 -8.96 -32.89 7.62
C LEU A 309 -8.09 -33.98 7.01
N GLU A 310 -6.85 -33.68 6.61
CA GLU A 310 -5.88 -34.69 6.18
C GLU A 310 -5.61 -35.70 7.29
N LYS A 311 -5.53 -35.25 8.54
CA LYS A 311 -5.38 -36.14 9.71
C LYS A 311 -6.59 -37.07 9.86
N ASN A 312 -7.81 -36.54 9.81
CA ASN A 312 -9.04 -37.35 9.94
C ASN A 312 -9.21 -38.37 8.80
N LYS A 313 -8.70 -38.07 7.60
CA LYS A 313 -8.73 -39.00 6.47
C LYS A 313 -7.71 -40.13 6.59
N LEU A 314 -6.53 -39.86 7.17
CA LEU A 314 -5.53 -40.89 7.47
C LEU A 314 -6.06 -41.86 8.54
N THR A 315 -6.61 -41.33 9.63
CA THR A 315 -7.18 -42.16 10.71
C THR A 315 -8.45 -42.93 10.30
N ALA A 316 -9.24 -42.43 9.34
CA ALA A 316 -10.41 -43.14 8.83
C ALA A 316 -10.04 -44.30 7.88
N LYS A 317 -9.07 -44.11 6.98
CA LYS A 317 -8.60 -45.15 6.06
C LYS A 317 -7.91 -46.32 6.78
N GLU A 318 -7.30 -46.08 7.94
CA GLU A 318 -6.64 -47.13 8.72
C GLU A 318 -7.62 -47.97 9.54
N LYS A 319 -8.80 -47.45 9.91
CA LYS A 319 -9.85 -48.27 10.54
C LYS A 319 -10.44 -49.30 9.57
N GLU A 320 -10.59 -48.94 8.30
CA GLU A 320 -11.09 -49.86 7.26
C GLU A 320 -10.12 -51.02 6.98
N VAL A 321 -8.81 -50.88 7.28
CA VAL A 321 -7.79 -51.93 7.05
C VAL A 321 -7.62 -52.86 8.26
N ILE A 322 -8.17 -52.51 9.43
CA ILE A 322 -8.11 -53.34 10.65
C ILE A 322 -9.38 -54.21 10.80
N ASP A 323 -10.47 -53.86 10.11
CA ASP A 323 -11.74 -54.57 10.12
C ASP A 323 -11.91 -55.56 8.93
N GLU A 324 -10.89 -55.73 8.07
CA GLU A 324 -10.73 -56.84 7.09
C GLU A 324 -9.73 -57.89 7.61
#